data_AF-A0A7C2CB89-F1
#
_entry.id   AF-A0A7C2CB89-F1
#
_cell.length_a   1.000
_cell.length_b   1.000
_cell.length_c   1.000
_cell.angle_alpha   90.00
_cell.angle_beta   90.00
_cell.angle_gamma   90.00
#
_symmetry.space_group_name_H-M   'P 1'
#
loop_
_entity.id
_entity.type
_entity.pdbx_description
1 polymer ?
#
loop_
_entity_poly.entity_id
_entity_poly.type
_entity_poly.pdbx_seq_one_letter_code
_entity_poly.pdbx_strand_id
1 'polypeptide(L)'
;MAVIVVPNVLRERLGEEGAEALVALLRAVEQEARQGVGVWVEERFERRLAEWGERFERRLGEVQVELSERFERRLTEMAERFERRLTEVQVELSERFERRLAEVQVELSERFERRLTEMAERFERRLTEVQVELSERFERRLAEAQVELSERFERRLSEEVTKLSDRVAELDRRMTAEMAKLEVRIAEAKTSLMRWMFIFWAGQLGAILGLLALFLRS
;
A
#
# COMPACT_ATOMS: atom_id res chain seq x y z
N MET A 1 -64.02 52.07 -82.16
CA MET A 1 -64.66 52.03 -83.49
C MET A 1 -63.91 53.03 -84.35
N ALA A 2 -63.08 52.58 -85.30
CA ALA A 2 -62.41 53.51 -86.19
C ALA A 2 -63.43 54.01 -87.21
N VAL A 3 -63.57 55.33 -87.35
CA VAL A 3 -64.44 55.92 -88.37
C VAL A 3 -63.63 56.01 -89.66
N ILE A 4 -63.88 55.09 -90.60
CA ILE A 4 -63.20 55.06 -91.90
C ILE A 4 -63.86 56.11 -92.81
N VAL A 5 -63.20 57.23 -93.03
CA VAL A 5 -63.66 58.32 -93.92
C VAL A 5 -62.91 58.24 -95.24
N VAL A 6 -63.62 58.11 -96.36
CA VAL A 6 -63.02 58.11 -97.70
C VAL A 6 -62.74 59.55 -98.15
N PRO A 7 -61.49 59.90 -98.49
CA PRO A 7 -61.15 61.21 -99.04
C PRO A 7 -61.97 61.56 -100.29
N ASN A 8 -62.39 62.83 -100.41
CA ASN A 8 -63.24 63.31 -101.53
C ASN A 8 -62.67 62.97 -102.92
N VAL A 9 -61.34 63.01 -103.08
CA VAL A 9 -60.64 62.69 -104.32
C VAL A 9 -60.89 61.24 -104.79
N LEU A 10 -61.02 60.30 -103.85
CA LEU A 10 -61.32 58.89 -104.16
C LEU A 10 -62.80 58.68 -104.43
N ARG A 11 -63.68 59.45 -103.77
CA ARG A 11 -65.14 59.41 -103.98
C ARG A 11 -65.54 59.94 -105.36
N GLU A 12 -64.90 61.01 -105.84
CA GLU A 12 -65.12 61.55 -107.20
C GLU A 12 -64.69 60.60 -108.32
N ARG A 13 -63.64 59.80 -108.11
CA ARG A 13 -63.09 58.88 -109.12
C ARG A 13 -63.76 57.52 -109.16
N LEU A 14 -64.30 57.06 -108.03
CA LEU A 14 -64.90 55.72 -107.87
C LEU A 14 -66.44 55.74 -107.88
N GLY A 15 -67.08 56.92 -107.75
CA GLY A 15 -68.52 57.06 -107.56
C GLY A 15 -68.96 56.77 -106.11
N GLU A 16 -70.19 57.15 -105.74
CA GLU A 16 -70.74 56.92 -104.39
C GLU A 16 -70.79 55.42 -104.05
N GLU A 17 -71.25 54.58 -104.98
CA GLU A 17 -71.28 53.11 -104.80
C GLU A 17 -69.88 52.51 -104.62
N GLY A 18 -68.88 53.00 -105.37
CA GLY A 18 -67.49 52.57 -105.25
C GLY A 18 -66.84 53.00 -103.93
N ALA A 19 -67.22 54.18 -103.41
CA ALA A 19 -66.76 54.64 -102.10
C ALA A 19 -67.39 53.84 -100.95
N GLU A 20 -68.67 53.47 -101.02
CA GLU A 20 -69.32 52.59 -100.04
C GLU A 20 -68.75 51.17 -100.06
N ALA A 21 -68.51 50.61 -101.25
CA ALA A 21 -67.85 49.31 -101.40
C ALA A 21 -66.42 49.32 -100.82
N LEU A 22 -65.68 50.41 -101.00
CA LEU A 22 -64.36 50.61 -100.38
C LEU A 22 -64.46 50.69 -98.85
N VAL A 23 -65.45 51.37 -98.29
CA VAL A 23 -65.68 51.40 -96.83
C VAL A 23 -66.04 50.02 -96.29
N ALA A 24 -66.90 49.27 -96.98
CA ALA A 24 -67.26 47.91 -96.60
C ALA A 24 -66.05 46.98 -96.61
N LEU A 25 -65.21 47.06 -97.66
CA LEU A 25 -63.97 46.31 -97.78
C LEU A 25 -62.97 46.71 -96.69
N LEU A 26 -62.78 48.01 -96.44
CA LEU A 26 -61.90 48.49 -95.37
C LEU A 26 -62.40 48.09 -93.97
N ARG A 27 -63.71 48.04 -93.73
CA ARG A 27 -64.29 47.55 -92.48
C ARG A 27 -64.10 46.04 -92.32
N ALA A 28 -64.27 45.27 -93.40
CA ALA A 28 -64.00 43.82 -93.38
C ALA A 28 -62.52 43.55 -93.08
N VAL A 29 -61.61 44.28 -93.73
CA VAL A 29 -60.17 44.22 -93.49
C VAL A 29 -59.82 44.67 -92.06
N GLU A 30 -60.44 45.73 -91.52
CA GLU A 30 -60.24 46.17 -90.12
C GLU A 30 -60.71 45.09 -89.12
N GLN A 31 -61.85 44.46 -89.38
CA GLN A 31 -62.40 43.39 -88.54
C GLN A 31 -61.52 42.14 -88.56
N GLU A 32 -61.12 41.69 -89.74
CA GLU A 32 -60.23 40.54 -89.93
C GLU A 32 -58.84 40.82 -89.35
N ALA A 33 -58.32 42.04 -89.52
CA ALA A 33 -57.09 42.47 -88.85
C ALA A 33 -57.24 42.49 -87.33
N ARG A 34 -58.36 42.97 -86.77
CA ARG A 34 -58.60 42.96 -85.31
C ARG A 34 -58.68 41.53 -84.76
N GLN A 35 -59.38 40.64 -85.45
CA GLN A 35 -59.51 39.23 -85.05
C GLN A 35 -58.16 38.51 -85.18
N GLY A 36 -57.45 38.69 -86.29
CA GLY A 36 -56.12 38.12 -86.50
C GLY A 36 -55.09 38.65 -85.50
N VAL A 37 -55.14 39.93 -85.15
CA VAL A 37 -54.30 40.51 -84.08
C VAL A 37 -54.69 39.94 -82.70
N GLY A 38 -55.99 39.74 -82.41
CA GLY A 38 -56.44 39.11 -81.17
C GLY A 38 -55.90 37.69 -81.00
N VAL A 39 -56.09 36.83 -82.01
CA VAL A 39 -55.57 35.45 -82.04
C VAL A 39 -54.05 35.44 -81.95
N TRP A 40 -53.36 36.33 -82.69
CA TRP A 40 -51.90 36.44 -82.63
C TRP A 40 -51.40 36.86 -81.24
N VAL A 41 -52.08 37.78 -80.56
CA VAL A 41 -51.75 38.20 -79.20
C VAL A 41 -51.96 37.03 -78.23
N GLU A 42 -53.08 36.31 -78.32
CA GLU A 42 -53.38 35.14 -77.49
C GLU A 42 -52.34 34.04 -77.66
N GLU A 43 -52.05 33.61 -78.89
CA GLU A 43 -51.02 32.59 -79.17
C GLU A 43 -49.63 33.01 -78.68
N ARG A 44 -49.30 34.31 -78.78
CA ARG A 44 -48.02 34.85 -78.28
C ARG A 44 -48.00 34.88 -76.76
N PHE A 45 -49.12 35.18 -76.12
CA PHE A 45 -49.25 35.16 -74.66
C PHE A 45 -49.13 33.74 -74.13
N GLU A 46 -49.85 32.79 -74.74
CA GLU A 46 -49.78 31.36 -74.39
C GLU A 46 -48.36 30.81 -74.57
N ARG A 47 -47.70 31.09 -75.70
CA ARG A 47 -46.28 30.72 -75.90
C ARG A 47 -45.39 31.31 -74.81
N ARG A 48 -45.50 32.61 -74.52
CA ARG A 48 -44.68 33.24 -73.48
C ARG A 48 -44.96 32.68 -72.09
N LEU A 49 -46.22 32.36 -71.77
CA LEU A 49 -46.59 31.76 -70.50
C LEU A 49 -46.04 30.34 -70.37
N ALA A 50 -46.12 29.52 -71.42
CA ALA A 50 -45.53 28.19 -71.45
C ALA A 50 -44.01 28.25 -71.28
N GLU A 51 -43.31 29.11 -72.04
CA GLU A 51 -41.87 29.31 -71.91
C GLU A 51 -41.46 29.84 -70.52
N TRP A 52 -42.30 30.65 -69.89
CA TRP A 52 -42.06 31.15 -68.55
C TRP A 52 -42.29 30.06 -67.51
N GLY A 53 -43.34 29.25 -67.65
CA GLY A 53 -43.61 28.07 -66.83
C GLY A 53 -42.45 27.08 -66.85
N GLU A 54 -42.00 26.69 -68.05
CA GLU A 54 -40.83 25.80 -68.20
C GLU A 54 -39.56 26.39 -67.58
N ARG A 55 -39.32 27.70 -67.74
CA ARG A 55 -38.17 28.36 -67.11
C ARG A 55 -38.30 28.38 -65.60
N PHE A 56 -39.48 28.65 -65.08
CA PHE A 56 -39.74 28.69 -63.64
C PHE A 56 -39.57 27.32 -63.01
N GLU A 57 -40.15 26.28 -63.61
CA GLU A 57 -39.99 24.89 -63.18
C GLU A 57 -38.52 24.44 -63.21
N ARG A 58 -37.80 24.77 -64.29
CA ARG A 58 -36.36 24.47 -64.39
C ARG A 58 -35.55 25.15 -63.28
N ARG A 59 -35.79 26.44 -63.02
CA ARG A 59 -35.13 27.18 -61.92
C ARG A 59 -35.51 26.65 -60.55
N LEU A 60 -36.76 26.26 -60.35
CA LEU A 60 -37.19 25.63 -59.09
C LEU A 60 -36.48 24.29 -58.87
N GLY A 61 -36.38 23.45 -59.90
CA GLY A 61 -35.64 22.20 -59.85
C GLY A 61 -34.16 22.42 -59.53
N GLU A 62 -33.51 23.37 -60.21
CA GLU A 62 -32.12 23.75 -59.94
C GLU A 62 -31.90 24.20 -58.49
N VAL A 63 -32.75 25.09 -57.98
CA VAL A 63 -32.66 25.57 -56.59
C VAL A 63 -32.92 24.44 -55.59
N GLN A 64 -33.87 23.54 -55.88
CA GLN A 64 -34.17 22.40 -55.01
C GLN A 64 -33.01 21.42 -54.94
N VAL A 65 -32.34 21.15 -56.08
CA VAL A 65 -31.13 20.33 -56.13
C VAL A 65 -30.00 21.00 -55.36
N GLU A 66 -29.73 22.30 -55.61
CA GLU A 66 -28.66 23.03 -54.91
C GLU A 66 -28.87 23.06 -53.40
N LEU A 67 -30.10 23.31 -52.95
CA LEU A 67 -30.44 23.29 -51.53
C LEU A 67 -30.25 21.90 -50.93
N SER A 68 -30.71 20.85 -51.60
CA SER A 68 -30.55 19.46 -51.14
C SER A 68 -29.07 19.09 -51.01
N GLU A 69 -28.27 19.36 -52.04
CA GLU A 69 -26.83 19.11 -52.01
C GLU A 69 -26.11 19.92 -50.93
N ARG A 70 -26.54 21.16 -50.66
CA ARG A 70 -25.96 21.99 -49.60
C ARG A 70 -26.34 21.47 -48.21
N PHE A 71 -27.56 20.99 -48.04
CA PHE A 71 -28.00 20.35 -46.80
C PHE A 71 -27.26 19.04 -46.54
N GLU A 72 -27.14 18.17 -47.55
CA GLU A 72 -26.41 16.91 -47.44
C GLU A 72 -24.94 17.15 -47.10
N ARG A 73 -24.26 18.08 -47.79
CA ARG A 73 -22.88 18.46 -47.46
C ARG A 73 -22.74 18.92 -46.01
N ARG A 74 -23.64 19.79 -45.53
CA ARG A 74 -23.62 20.25 -44.13
C ARG A 74 -23.85 19.12 -43.13
N LEU A 75 -24.74 18.18 -43.44
CA LEU A 75 -24.99 17.02 -42.58
C LEU A 75 -23.74 16.12 -42.51
N THR A 76 -23.11 15.84 -43.64
CA THR A 76 -21.87 15.06 -43.69
C THR A 76 -20.74 15.73 -42.92
N GLU A 77 -20.50 17.03 -43.15
CA GLU A 77 -19.48 17.80 -42.42
C GLU A 77 -19.73 17.80 -40.91
N MET A 78 -21.00 17.93 -40.50
CA MET A 78 -21.38 17.88 -39.09
C MET A 78 -21.18 16.49 -38.49
N ALA A 79 -21.53 15.43 -39.21
CA ALA A 79 -21.34 14.05 -38.79
C ALA A 79 -19.85 13.74 -38.61
N GLU A 80 -19.02 14.07 -39.60
CA GLU A 80 -17.57 13.90 -39.52
C GLU A 80 -16.95 14.69 -38.37
N ARG A 81 -17.43 15.92 -38.11
CA ARG A 81 -16.96 16.72 -36.97
C ARG A 81 -17.37 16.09 -35.65
N PHE A 82 -18.58 15.53 -35.57
CA PHE A 82 -19.05 14.87 -34.35
C PHE A 82 -18.27 13.58 -34.08
N GLU A 83 -18.03 12.76 -35.10
CA GLU A 83 -17.21 11.54 -35.00
C GLU A 83 -15.78 11.85 -34.58
N ARG A 84 -15.17 12.89 -35.18
CA ARG A 84 -13.83 13.36 -34.77
C ARG A 84 -13.79 13.76 -33.29
N ARG A 85 -14.77 14.55 -32.84
CA ARG A 85 -14.86 14.97 -31.43
C ARG A 85 -15.11 13.80 -30.48
N LEU A 86 -15.94 12.84 -30.87
CA LEU A 86 -16.17 11.63 -30.07
C LEU A 86 -14.89 10.82 -29.94
N THR A 87 -14.16 10.63 -31.04
CA THR A 87 -12.90 9.89 -31.06
C THR A 87 -11.86 10.59 -30.18
N GLU A 88 -11.72 11.91 -30.32
CA GLU A 88 -10.79 12.72 -29.53
C GLU A 88 -11.10 12.63 -28.03
N VAL A 89 -12.37 12.79 -27.64
CA VAL A 89 -12.80 12.65 -26.23
C VAL A 89 -12.55 11.23 -25.72
N GLN A 90 -12.81 10.20 -26.54
CA GLN A 90 -12.60 8.81 -26.16
C GLN A 90 -11.11 8.53 -25.91
N VAL A 91 -10.23 9.01 -26.78
CA VAL A 91 -8.77 8.88 -26.61
C VAL A 91 -8.30 9.63 -25.37
N GLU A 92 -8.72 10.90 -25.20
CA GLU A 92 -8.30 11.72 -24.05
C GLU A 92 -8.73 11.09 -22.72
N LEU A 93 -9.97 10.59 -22.64
CA LEU A 93 -10.47 9.89 -21.45
C LEU A 93 -9.67 8.62 -21.20
N SER A 94 -9.39 7.83 -22.24
CA SER A 94 -8.63 6.58 -22.10
C SER A 94 -7.21 6.85 -21.58
N GLU A 95 -6.49 7.79 -22.19
CA GLU A 95 -5.16 8.21 -21.74
C GLU A 95 -5.18 8.76 -20.30
N ARG A 96 -6.22 9.50 -19.93
CA ARG A 96 -6.38 10.02 -18.57
C ARG A 96 -6.64 8.92 -17.56
N PHE A 97 -7.44 7.91 -17.92
CA PHE A 97 -7.68 6.74 -17.10
C PHE A 97 -6.41 5.91 -16.93
N GLU A 98 -5.68 5.64 -18.01
CA GLU A 98 -4.41 4.89 -17.97
C GLU A 98 -3.37 5.61 -17.12
N ARG A 99 -3.21 6.93 -17.30
CA ARG A 99 -2.31 7.74 -16.45
C ARG A 99 -2.67 7.67 -14.98
N ARG A 100 -3.96 7.82 -14.64
CA ARG A 100 -4.43 7.72 -13.24
C ARG A 100 -4.21 6.32 -12.66
N LEU A 101 -4.44 5.28 -13.44
CA LEU A 101 -4.17 3.91 -12.99
C LEU A 101 -2.69 3.68 -12.72
N ALA A 102 -1.81 4.15 -13.61
CA ALA A 102 -0.37 4.05 -13.42
C ALA A 102 0.10 4.84 -12.18
N GLU A 103 -0.37 6.07 -12.01
CA GLU A 103 -0.08 6.91 -10.83
C GLU A 103 -0.51 6.22 -9.54
N VAL A 104 -1.74 5.72 -9.47
CA VAL A 104 -2.25 5.01 -8.28
C VAL A 104 -1.46 3.73 -8.01
N GLN A 105 -1.09 2.99 -9.06
CA GLN A 105 -0.31 1.76 -8.92
C GLN A 105 1.09 2.03 -8.35
N VAL A 106 1.76 3.08 -8.85
CA VAL A 106 3.07 3.51 -8.34
C VAL A 106 2.94 3.98 -6.89
N GLU A 107 1.98 4.85 -6.58
CA GLU A 107 1.79 5.38 -5.23
C GLU A 107 1.52 4.27 -4.20
N LEU A 108 0.65 3.32 -4.55
CA LEU A 108 0.36 2.17 -3.70
C LEU A 108 1.61 1.31 -3.48
N SER A 109 2.37 1.03 -4.54
CA SER A 109 3.57 0.21 -4.45
C SER A 109 4.62 0.86 -3.55
N GLU A 110 4.92 2.13 -3.76
CA GLU A 110 5.85 2.89 -2.92
C GLU A 110 5.37 2.98 -1.46
N ARG A 111 4.06 3.10 -1.23
CA ARG A 111 3.50 3.13 0.12
C ARG A 111 3.59 1.78 0.82
N PHE A 112 3.38 0.68 0.09
CA PHE A 112 3.55 -0.67 0.61
C PHE A 112 5.01 -0.96 0.93
N GLU A 113 5.94 -0.62 0.03
CA GLU A 113 7.37 -0.79 0.25
C GLU A 113 7.85 0.00 1.46
N ARG A 114 7.49 1.29 1.57
CA ARG A 114 7.82 2.10 2.76
C ARG A 114 7.32 1.46 4.06
N ARG A 115 6.08 0.98 4.07
CA ARG A 115 5.52 0.32 5.26
C ARG A 115 6.25 -0.98 5.60
N LEU A 116 6.62 -1.77 4.60
CA LEU A 116 7.39 -3.01 4.83
C LEU A 116 8.76 -2.70 5.43
N THR A 117 9.48 -1.71 4.88
CA THR A 117 10.76 -1.26 5.42
C THR A 117 10.64 -0.74 6.84
N GLU A 118 9.66 0.13 7.12
CA GLU A 118 9.42 0.64 8.47
C GLU A 118 9.10 -0.47 9.48
N MET A 119 8.31 -1.47 9.08
CA MET A 119 8.02 -2.63 9.92
C MET A 119 9.28 -3.46 10.16
N ALA A 120 10.07 -3.74 9.12
CA ALA A 120 11.31 -4.51 9.23
C ALA A 120 12.29 -3.85 10.20
N GLU A 121 12.54 -2.55 10.04
CA GLU A 121 13.41 -1.81 10.97
C GLU A 121 12.86 -1.81 12.40
N ARG A 122 11.54 -1.70 12.58
CA ARG A 122 10.93 -1.77 13.92
C ARG A 122 11.10 -3.14 14.54
N PHE A 123 10.97 -4.22 13.76
CA PHE A 123 11.21 -5.58 14.23
C PHE A 123 12.67 -5.79 14.60
N GLU A 124 13.60 -5.34 13.78
CA GLU A 124 15.04 -5.42 14.07
C GLU A 124 15.39 -4.67 15.35
N ARG A 125 14.93 -3.42 15.49
CA ARG A 125 15.13 -2.63 16.72
C ARG A 125 14.62 -3.36 17.97
N ARG A 126 13.41 -3.94 17.89
CA ARG A 126 12.84 -4.72 19.01
C ARG A 126 13.62 -5.99 19.31
N LEU A 127 14.09 -6.70 18.29
CA LEU A 127 14.91 -7.89 18.50
C LEU A 127 16.24 -7.53 19.18
N THR A 128 16.91 -6.47 18.74
CA THR A 128 18.14 -5.98 19.38
C THR A 128 17.88 -5.56 20.82
N GLU A 129 16.82 -4.80 21.08
CA GLU A 129 16.45 -4.35 22.44
C GLU A 129 16.20 -5.55 23.37
N VAL A 130 15.41 -6.52 22.94
CA VAL A 130 15.14 -7.75 23.73
C VAL A 130 16.41 -8.55 23.94
N GLN A 131 17.29 -8.65 22.94
CA GLN A 131 18.54 -9.38 23.06
C GLN A 131 19.47 -8.74 24.10
N VAL A 132 19.59 -7.41 24.08
CA VAL A 132 20.38 -6.66 25.07
C VAL A 132 19.78 -6.83 26.46
N GLU A 133 18.46 -6.63 26.62
CA GLU A 133 17.79 -6.75 27.91
C GLU A 133 17.94 -8.16 28.51
N LEU A 134 17.79 -9.21 27.70
CA LEU A 134 18.00 -10.58 28.14
C LEU A 134 19.44 -10.83 28.56
N SER A 135 20.41 -10.35 27.79
CA SER A 135 21.83 -10.52 28.09
C SER A 135 22.18 -9.86 29.41
N GLU A 136 21.78 -8.60 29.61
CA GLU A 136 22.00 -7.90 30.88
C GLU A 136 21.30 -8.57 32.06
N ARG A 137 20.09 -9.11 31.86
CA ARG A 137 19.38 -9.84 32.93
C ARG A 137 20.08 -11.15 33.28
N PHE A 138 20.58 -11.87 32.29
CA PHE A 138 21.34 -13.10 32.52
C PHE A 138 22.65 -12.81 33.24
N GLU A 139 23.41 -11.81 32.81
CA GLU A 139 24.66 -11.40 33.46
C GLU A 139 24.43 -10.96 34.91
N ARG A 140 23.40 -10.15 35.17
CA ARG A 140 23.02 -9.76 36.53
C ARG A 140 22.68 -10.96 37.40
N ARG A 141 21.83 -11.87 36.92
CA ARG A 141 21.46 -13.08 37.67
C ARG A 141 22.65 -14.01 37.93
N LEU A 142 23.58 -14.12 36.98
CA LEU A 142 24.79 -14.91 37.18
C LEU A 142 25.69 -14.28 38.23
N ALA A 143 25.90 -12.95 38.20
CA ALA A 143 26.68 -12.24 39.20
C ALA A 143 26.07 -12.36 40.59
N GLU A 144 24.75 -12.15 40.71
CA GLU A 144 24.00 -12.31 41.97
C GLU A 144 24.13 -13.74 42.52
N ALA A 145 23.94 -14.77 41.67
CA ALA A 145 24.08 -16.16 42.08
C ALA A 145 25.51 -16.53 42.51
N GLN A 146 26.53 -15.99 41.84
CA GLN A 146 27.94 -16.20 42.20
C GLN A 146 28.28 -15.60 43.56
N VAL A 147 27.80 -14.38 43.83
CA VAL A 147 27.98 -13.71 45.13
C VAL A 147 27.27 -14.51 46.22
N GLU A 148 26.00 -14.86 46.01
CA GLU A 148 25.22 -15.61 46.99
C GLU A 148 25.84 -16.98 47.31
N LEU A 149 26.31 -17.72 46.29
CA LEU A 149 27.00 -18.99 46.48
C LEU A 149 28.30 -18.80 47.27
N SER A 150 29.12 -17.81 46.90
CA SER A 150 30.39 -17.53 47.58
C SER A 150 30.16 -17.21 49.06
N GLU A 151 29.21 -16.33 49.38
CA GLU A 151 28.87 -16.00 50.76
C GLU A 151 28.35 -17.22 51.55
N ARG A 152 27.55 -18.09 50.92
CA ARG A 152 27.07 -19.33 51.54
C ARG A 152 28.22 -20.31 51.80
N PHE A 153 29.16 -20.43 50.87
CA PHE A 153 30.35 -21.28 51.05
C PHE A 153 31.26 -20.74 52.16
N GLU A 154 31.56 -19.44 52.17
CA GLU A 154 32.38 -18.82 53.21
C GLU A 154 31.76 -18.98 54.60
N ARG A 155 30.44 -18.76 54.73
CA ARG A 155 29.72 -19.01 55.98
C ARG A 155 29.85 -20.46 56.45
N ARG A 156 29.58 -21.43 55.57
CA ARG A 156 29.70 -22.85 55.91
C ARG A 156 31.13 -23.26 56.27
N LEU A 157 32.12 -22.75 55.54
CA LEU A 157 33.54 -23.00 55.83
C LEU A 157 33.91 -22.43 57.20
N SER A 158 33.51 -21.21 57.52
CA SER A 158 33.76 -20.59 58.82
C SER A 158 33.10 -21.39 59.96
N GLU A 159 31.85 -21.84 59.78
CA GLU A 159 31.15 -22.69 60.73
C GLU A 159 31.81 -24.06 60.92
N GLU A 160 32.32 -24.70 59.86
CA GLU A 160 33.03 -25.97 59.99
C GLU A 160 34.40 -25.80 60.64
N VAL A 161 35.15 -24.75 60.27
CA VAL A 161 36.46 -24.43 60.87
C VAL A 161 36.33 -24.18 62.36
N THR A 162 35.32 -23.41 62.79
CA THR A 162 35.04 -23.17 64.22
C THR A 162 34.69 -24.46 64.95
N LYS A 163 33.77 -25.28 64.41
CA LYS A 163 33.43 -26.59 64.99
C LYS A 163 34.64 -27.53 65.09
N LEU A 164 35.51 -27.56 64.08
CA LEU A 164 36.73 -28.37 64.09
C LEU A 164 37.71 -27.84 65.14
N SER A 165 37.89 -26.53 65.24
CA SER A 165 38.75 -25.91 66.24
C SER A 165 38.28 -26.25 67.67
N ASP A 166 36.97 -26.18 67.93
CA ASP A 166 36.37 -26.56 69.21
C ASP A 166 36.61 -28.04 69.53
N ARG A 167 36.41 -28.94 68.56
CA ARG A 167 36.67 -30.37 68.71
C ARG A 167 38.15 -30.68 69.00
N VAL A 168 39.07 -29.98 68.33
CA VAL A 168 40.51 -30.12 68.57
C VAL A 168 40.85 -29.64 69.98
N ALA A 169 40.33 -28.50 70.42
CA ALA A 169 40.54 -28.00 71.77
C ALA A 169 39.96 -28.93 72.85
N GLU A 170 38.81 -29.54 72.59
CA GLU A 170 38.24 -30.54 73.49
C GLU A 170 39.08 -31.81 73.55
N LEU A 171 39.56 -32.31 72.41
CA LEU A 171 40.43 -33.48 72.34
C LEU A 171 41.75 -33.24 73.09
N ASP A 172 42.35 -32.06 72.93
CA ASP A 172 43.58 -31.66 73.61
C ASP A 172 43.40 -31.67 75.13
N ARG A 173 42.33 -31.05 75.64
CA ARG A 173 41.98 -31.09 77.06
C ARG A 173 41.79 -32.50 77.59
N ARG A 174 41.10 -33.37 76.83
CA ARG A 174 40.90 -34.78 77.21
C ARG A 174 42.23 -35.52 77.25
N MET A 175 43.10 -35.31 76.27
CA MET A 175 44.43 -35.92 76.21
C MET A 175 45.29 -35.47 77.40
N THR A 176 45.35 -34.17 77.70
CA THR A 176 46.08 -33.65 78.88
C THR A 176 45.55 -34.27 80.17
N ALA A 177 44.22 -34.36 80.32
CA ALA A 177 43.60 -34.96 81.50
C ALA A 177 43.93 -36.45 81.63
N GLU A 178 43.89 -37.22 80.54
CA GLU A 178 44.28 -38.63 80.55
C GLU A 178 45.78 -38.83 80.80
N MET A 179 46.66 -37.96 80.28
CA MET A 179 48.10 -37.99 80.58
C MET A 179 48.36 -37.74 82.08
N ALA A 180 47.69 -36.74 82.68
CA ALA A 180 47.80 -36.48 84.11
C ALA A 180 47.33 -37.68 84.95
N LYS A 181 46.21 -38.32 84.56
CA LYS A 181 45.74 -39.55 85.22
C LYS A 181 46.74 -40.70 85.07
N LEU A 182 47.36 -40.86 83.90
CA LEU A 182 48.39 -41.88 83.67
C LEU A 182 49.63 -41.63 84.52
N GLU A 183 50.11 -40.39 84.63
CA GLU A 183 51.23 -40.04 85.51
C GLU A 183 50.94 -40.39 86.98
N VAL A 184 49.73 -40.07 87.47
CA VAL A 184 49.29 -40.45 88.82
C VAL A 184 49.28 -41.97 88.99
N ARG A 185 48.69 -42.72 88.06
CA ARG A 185 48.66 -44.19 88.11
C ARG A 185 50.07 -44.80 88.08
N ILE A 186 50.99 -44.23 87.30
CA ILE A 186 52.39 -44.65 87.26
C ILE A 186 53.08 -44.37 88.59
N ALA A 187 52.86 -43.19 89.19
CA ALA A 187 53.41 -42.85 90.49
C ALA A 187 52.90 -43.79 91.59
N GLU A 188 51.59 -44.06 91.61
CA GLU A 188 50.96 -45.02 92.52
C GLU A 188 51.53 -46.43 92.35
N ALA A 189 51.66 -46.91 91.10
CA ALA A 189 52.26 -48.20 90.79
C ALA A 189 53.72 -48.26 91.24
N LYS A 190 54.51 -47.20 91.01
CA LYS A 190 55.90 -47.09 91.44
C LYS A 190 56.02 -47.10 92.96
N THR A 191 55.17 -46.38 93.70
CA THR A 191 55.15 -46.39 95.16
C THR A 191 54.71 -47.74 95.71
N SER A 192 53.69 -48.36 95.12
CA SER A 192 53.26 -49.72 95.47
C SER A 192 54.41 -50.71 95.29
N LEU A 193 55.13 -50.64 94.17
CA LEU A 193 56.31 -51.46 93.90
C LEU A 193 57.42 -51.24 94.94
N MET A 194 57.71 -49.99 95.32
CA MET A 194 58.67 -49.68 96.39
C MET A 194 58.26 -50.27 97.75
N ARG A 195 56.97 -50.18 98.10
CA ARG A 195 56.45 -50.78 99.34
C ARG A 195 56.64 -52.30 99.33
N TRP A 196 56.32 -52.95 98.21
CA TRP A 196 56.52 -54.38 98.04
C TRP A 196 58.00 -54.78 98.07
N MET A 197 58.88 -54.02 97.42
CA MET A 197 60.32 -54.22 97.51
C MET A 197 60.82 -54.09 98.95
N PHE A 198 60.35 -53.10 99.72
CA PHE A 198 60.73 -52.93 101.12
C PHE A 198 60.27 -54.09 102.01
N ILE A 199 59.01 -54.54 101.86
CA ILE A 199 58.48 -55.71 102.58
C ILE A 199 59.30 -56.96 102.24
N PHE A 200 59.60 -57.15 100.95
CA PHE A 200 60.45 -58.24 100.48
C PHE A 200 61.86 -58.18 101.08
N TRP A 201 62.52 -57.01 101.06
CA TRP A 201 63.86 -56.81 101.63
C TRP A 201 63.88 -56.99 103.15
N ALA A 202 62.89 -56.48 103.88
CA ALA A 202 62.77 -56.70 105.31
C ALA A 202 62.60 -58.18 105.64
N GLY A 203 61.79 -58.91 104.85
CA GLY A 203 61.68 -60.37 104.95
C GLY A 203 62.99 -61.09 104.67
N GLN A 204 63.70 -60.73 103.59
CA GLN A 204 65.02 -61.29 103.26
C GLN A 204 66.05 -61.05 104.38
N LEU A 205 66.13 -59.81 104.90
CA LEU A 205 67.03 -59.47 106.01
C LEU A 205 66.67 -60.24 107.28
N GLY A 206 65.38 -60.35 107.62
CA GLY A 206 64.91 -61.14 108.75
C GLY A 206 65.27 -62.63 108.62
N ALA A 207 65.11 -63.21 107.42
CA ALA A 207 65.51 -64.58 107.14
C ALA A 207 67.02 -64.79 107.28
N ILE A 208 67.85 -63.88 106.73
CA ILE A 208 69.32 -63.93 106.83
C ILE A 208 69.78 -63.82 108.29
N LEU A 209 69.24 -62.85 109.04
CA LEU A 209 69.54 -62.68 110.47
C LEU A 209 69.11 -63.88 111.30
N GLY A 210 67.94 -64.45 111.00
CA GLY A 210 67.47 -65.70 111.61
C GLY A 210 68.44 -66.86 111.34
N LEU A 211 68.92 -66.98 110.10
CA LEU A 211 69.89 -68.01 109.70
C LEU A 211 71.25 -67.81 110.39
N LEU A 212 71.75 -66.57 110.47
CA LEU A 212 72.98 -66.20 111.19
C LEU A 212 72.89 -66.47 112.69
N ALA A 213 71.77 -66.12 113.33
CA ALA A 213 71.54 -66.39 114.75
C ALA A 213 71.48 -67.90 115.04
N LEU A 214 70.95 -68.69 114.11
CA LEU A 214 70.93 -70.14 114.21
C LEU A 214 72.33 -70.74 114.04
N PHE A 215 73.16 -70.17 113.15
CA PHE A 215 74.55 -70.57 112.91
C PHE A 215 75.52 -70.15 114.04
N LEU A 216 75.22 -69.07 114.78
CA LEU A 216 75.99 -68.63 115.96
C LEU A 216 75.59 -69.35 117.26
N ARG A 217 74.49 -70.10 117.22
CA ARG A 217 73.96 -70.90 118.36
C ARG A 217 74.35 -72.37 118.27
N SER A 218 75.06 -72.77 117.22
CA SER A 218 75.75 -74.05 117.03
C SER A 218 77.25 -73.87 117.16
#